data_AF-A0A519NRJ2-F1
#
_entry.id   AF-A0A519NRJ2-F1
#
_cell.length_a   1.000
_cell.length_b   1.000
_cell.length_c   1.000
_cell.angle_alpha   90.00
_cell.angle_beta   90.00
_cell.angle_gamma   90.00
#
_symmetry.space_group_name_H-M   'P 1'
#
loop_
_entity.id
_entity.type
_entity.pdbx_description
1 polymer ?
#
loop_
_entity_poly.entity_id
_entity_poly.type
_entity_poly.pdbx_seq_one_letter_code
_entity_poly.pdbx_strand_id
1 'polypeptide(L)'
;SKATFYYTANDRVDFRQLIKDFAKQFSTRIEMKQVGFRQEASRLGGIGSCGRELCCSTWLTDFRSVNTSAARYQQLSLNPQKLAGQCGKLKCCLNYELDTYLDALKELPDMDTKLYTEKGDAFCQKIDIFKGLMWFAYTDNMAHWHVLKAEQVKEIMAVNKKKERASSLEDFAVEIIAPEVEKTFQNAMGQDSLTRFDQPKRKKKPNKKRKPTNDRNAPKK
;
A
#
# COMPACT_ATOMS: atom_id res chain seq x y z
N SER A 1 5.38 -44.58 12.06
CA SER A 1 5.01 -43.16 11.97
C SER A 1 6.27 -42.29 12.04
N LYS A 2 6.28 -41.12 11.39
CA LYS A 2 7.42 -40.18 11.35
C LYS A 2 6.90 -38.77 11.64
N ALA A 3 7.56 -38.02 12.50
CA ALA A 3 7.22 -36.63 12.82
C ALA A 3 8.34 -35.70 12.33
N THR A 4 8.00 -34.72 11.50
CA THR A 4 8.97 -33.75 10.96
C THR A 4 8.70 -32.37 11.58
N PHE A 5 9.69 -31.84 12.30
CA PHE A 5 9.66 -30.49 12.86
C PHE A 5 10.45 -29.55 11.98
N TYR A 6 9.87 -28.38 11.71
CA TYR A 6 10.47 -27.35 10.90
C TYR A 6 11.01 -26.26 11.81
N TYR A 7 12.24 -25.80 11.57
CA TYR A 7 12.85 -24.74 12.36
C TYR A 7 13.62 -23.77 11.46
N THR A 8 13.75 -22.55 11.96
CA THR A 8 14.52 -21.48 11.34
C THR A 8 15.61 -21.04 12.31
N ALA A 9 16.86 -21.01 11.85
CA ALA A 9 18.01 -20.58 12.64
C ALA A 9 19.06 -19.94 11.71
N ASN A 10 19.76 -18.92 12.23
CA ASN A 10 20.89 -18.32 11.53
C ASN A 10 22.13 -19.22 11.59
N ASP A 11 22.37 -19.82 12.75
CA ASP A 11 23.55 -20.65 13.02
C ASP A 11 23.19 -22.13 13.16
N ARG A 12 24.23 -22.97 13.22
CA ARG A 12 24.08 -24.41 13.45
C ARG A 12 23.63 -24.65 14.89
N VAL A 13 22.46 -25.25 15.05
CA VAL A 13 21.89 -25.61 16.36
C VAL A 13 22.05 -27.11 16.60
N ASP A 14 22.48 -27.50 17.81
CA ASP A 14 22.54 -28.91 18.22
C ASP A 14 21.20 -29.34 18.86
N PHE A 15 20.50 -30.25 18.19
CA PHE A 15 19.19 -30.77 18.64
C PHE A 15 19.27 -32.15 19.30
N ARG A 16 20.46 -32.71 19.56
CA ARG A 16 20.59 -34.10 20.06
C ARG A 16 19.77 -34.37 21.31
N GLN A 17 19.76 -33.44 22.27
CA GLN A 17 19.01 -33.60 23.51
C GLN A 17 17.50 -33.46 23.28
N LEU A 18 17.08 -32.43 22.54
CA LEU A 18 15.67 -32.21 22.18
C LEU A 18 15.07 -33.39 21.40
N ILE A 19 15.83 -33.99 20.49
CA ILE A 19 15.39 -35.17 19.74
C ILE A 19 15.16 -36.36 20.67
N LYS A 20 16.00 -36.56 21.70
CA LYS A 20 15.80 -37.63 22.70
C LYS A 20 14.51 -37.41 23.49
N ASP A 21 14.28 -36.18 23.92
CA ASP A 21 13.09 -35.82 24.70
C ASP A 21 11.81 -36.01 23.88
N PHE A 22 11.81 -35.53 22.62
CA PHE A 22 10.66 -35.70 21.72
C PHE A 22 10.44 -37.15 21.29
N ALA A 23 11.50 -37.92 21.05
CA ALA A 23 11.37 -39.34 20.74
C ALA A 23 10.75 -40.11 21.93
N LYS A 24 11.12 -39.75 23.17
CA LYS A 24 10.54 -40.33 24.39
C LYS A 24 9.07 -39.96 24.54
N GLN A 25 8.71 -38.69 24.32
CA GLN A 25 7.35 -38.18 24.48
C GLN A 25 6.37 -38.71 23.41
N PHE A 26 6.77 -38.68 22.13
CA PHE A 26 5.90 -39.00 21.01
C PHE A 26 6.05 -40.44 20.50
N SER A 27 7.00 -41.22 21.06
CA SER A 27 7.30 -42.61 20.69
C SER A 27 7.42 -42.82 19.16
N THR A 28 7.98 -41.82 18.47
CA THR A 28 7.97 -41.71 17.01
C THR A 28 9.34 -41.24 16.53
N ARG A 29 9.75 -41.61 15.31
CA ARG A 29 10.98 -41.10 14.71
C ARG A 29 10.85 -39.60 14.42
N ILE A 30 11.71 -38.82 15.07
CA ILE A 30 11.76 -37.37 14.94
C ILE A 30 12.75 -36.98 13.85
N GLU A 31 12.34 -36.10 12.94
CA GLU A 31 13.18 -35.48 11.94
C GLU A 31 13.13 -33.96 12.10
N MET A 32 14.29 -33.33 12.22
CA MET A 32 14.41 -31.87 12.25
C MET A 32 14.79 -31.39 10.85
N LYS A 33 13.97 -30.52 10.25
CA LYS A 33 14.21 -29.95 8.92
C LYS A 33 14.37 -28.44 9.03
N GLN A 34 15.52 -27.94 8.61
CA GLN A 34 15.76 -26.51 8.51
C GLN A 34 14.98 -25.94 7.33
N VAL A 35 14.32 -24.80 7.54
CA VAL A 35 13.69 -24.00 6.50
C VAL A 35 14.23 -22.58 6.54
N GLY A 36 14.29 -21.93 5.38
CA GLY A 36 14.66 -20.52 5.32
C GLY A 36 13.51 -19.62 5.76
N PHE A 37 13.81 -18.43 6.29
CA PHE A 37 12.82 -17.42 6.71
C PHE A 37 11.70 -17.16 5.69
N ARG A 38 12.02 -17.17 4.39
CA ARG A 38 11.01 -16.97 3.33
C ARG A 38 10.10 -18.18 3.15
N GLN A 39 10.63 -19.40 3.29
CA GLN A 39 9.86 -20.64 3.18
C GLN A 39 8.95 -20.80 4.40
N GLU A 40 9.43 -20.39 5.57
CA GLU A 40 8.59 -20.28 6.77
C GLU A 40 7.43 -19.30 6.56
N ALA A 41 7.71 -18.08 6.07
CA ALA A 41 6.68 -17.10 5.76
C ALA A 41 5.70 -17.58 4.67
N SER A 42 6.20 -18.29 3.64
CA SER A 42 5.37 -18.93 2.60
C SER A 42 4.42 -19.98 3.19
N ARG A 43 4.90 -20.78 4.13
CA ARG A 43 4.10 -21.84 4.76
C ARG A 43 3.08 -21.31 5.76
N LEU A 44 3.47 -20.33 6.59
CA LEU A 44 2.57 -19.69 7.54
C LEU A 44 1.54 -18.81 6.82
N GLY A 45 1.93 -18.24 5.68
CA GLY A 45 1.13 -17.24 4.98
C GLY A 45 1.12 -15.90 5.72
N GLY A 46 0.26 -14.99 5.27
CA GLY A 46 0.10 -13.68 5.87
C GLY A 46 -0.28 -12.61 4.86
N ILE A 47 -0.34 -11.36 5.32
CA ILE A 47 -0.64 -10.20 4.48
C ILE A 47 0.61 -9.35 4.29
N GLY A 48 0.94 -9.08 3.03
CA GLY A 48 2.04 -8.21 2.65
C GLY A 48 1.73 -6.74 2.89
N SER A 49 2.75 -5.88 2.79
CA SER A 49 2.55 -4.42 2.90
C SER A 49 1.65 -3.83 1.81
N CYS A 50 1.39 -4.58 0.73
CA CYS A 50 0.45 -4.24 -0.32
C CYS A 50 -1.01 -4.56 0.02
N GLY A 51 -1.30 -5.10 1.21
CA GLY A 51 -2.65 -5.48 1.65
C GLY A 51 -3.17 -6.80 1.05
N ARG A 52 -2.36 -7.49 0.24
CA ARG A 52 -2.68 -8.81 -0.34
C ARG A 52 -1.97 -9.93 0.40
N GLU A 53 -2.43 -11.16 0.19
CA GLU A 53 -1.72 -12.36 0.65
C GLU A 53 -0.27 -12.39 0.14
N LEU A 54 0.61 -13.05 0.90
CA LEU A 54 2.01 -13.16 0.51
C LEU A 54 2.16 -13.84 -0.85
N CYS A 55 2.88 -13.21 -1.78
CA CYS A 55 3.15 -13.76 -3.11
C CYS A 55 3.82 -15.15 -3.01
N CYS A 56 4.67 -15.33 -2.00
CA CYS A 56 5.38 -16.58 -1.74
C CYS A 56 4.50 -17.72 -1.21
N SER A 57 3.33 -17.43 -0.65
CA SER A 57 2.37 -18.45 -0.21
C SER A 57 1.32 -18.79 -1.27
N THR A 58 1.23 -18.00 -2.34
CA THR A 58 0.15 -18.06 -3.32
C THR A 58 0.62 -18.60 -4.66
N TRP A 59 1.47 -17.86 -5.39
CA TRP A 59 1.81 -18.18 -6.78
C TRP A 59 3.29 -18.06 -7.11
N LEU A 60 4.06 -17.25 -6.36
CA LEU A 60 5.48 -17.04 -6.64
C LEU A 60 6.33 -18.06 -5.88
N THR A 61 6.84 -19.08 -6.56
CA THR A 61 7.63 -20.17 -5.93
C THR A 61 9.13 -20.08 -6.24
N ASP A 62 9.53 -19.44 -7.35
CA ASP A 62 10.93 -19.23 -7.69
C ASP A 62 11.44 -17.91 -7.10
N PHE A 63 12.43 -18.00 -6.21
CA PHE A 63 12.95 -16.86 -5.49
C PHE A 63 14.41 -16.62 -5.82
N ARG A 64 14.66 -15.63 -6.66
CA ARG A 64 16.00 -15.08 -6.87
C ARG A 64 16.42 -14.22 -5.67
N SER A 65 17.72 -14.12 -5.44
CA SER A 65 18.26 -13.14 -4.51
C SER A 65 17.93 -11.73 -5.02
N VAL A 66 17.45 -10.89 -4.11
CA VAL A 66 17.06 -9.51 -4.42
C VAL A 66 18.17 -8.59 -3.94
N ASN A 67 18.54 -7.63 -4.77
CA ASN A 67 19.51 -6.59 -4.45
C ASN A 67 18.80 -5.24 -4.23
N THR A 68 19.51 -4.28 -3.65
CA THR A 68 18.99 -2.92 -3.48
C THR A 68 19.02 -2.10 -4.76
N SER A 69 19.68 -2.58 -5.83
CA SER A 69 19.69 -1.87 -7.12
C SER A 69 18.33 -1.93 -7.81
N ALA A 70 17.57 -3.02 -7.71
CA ALA A 70 16.19 -3.08 -8.21
C ALA A 70 15.31 -1.95 -7.65
N ALA A 71 15.45 -1.66 -6.34
CA ALA A 71 14.74 -0.56 -5.70
C ALA A 71 15.15 0.83 -6.22
N ARG A 72 16.41 1.02 -6.64
CA ARG A 72 16.88 2.27 -7.25
C ARG A 72 16.27 2.50 -8.62
N TYR A 73 16.24 1.46 -9.46
CA TYR A 73 15.61 1.55 -10.78
C TYR A 73 14.13 1.92 -10.66
N GLN A 74 13.44 1.35 -9.68
CA GLN A 74 12.03 1.64 -9.38
C GLN A 74 11.81 2.97 -8.64
N GLN A 75 12.87 3.76 -8.41
CA GLN A 75 12.82 5.04 -7.70
C GLN A 75 12.17 4.96 -6.30
N LEU A 76 12.26 3.79 -5.67
CA LEU A 76 11.74 3.57 -4.32
C LEU A 76 12.73 4.08 -3.27
N SER A 77 12.20 4.52 -2.13
CA SER A 77 13.05 4.94 -1.01
C SER A 77 13.93 3.79 -0.52
N LEU A 78 15.23 4.03 -0.34
CA LEU A 78 16.22 3.03 0.11
C LEU A 78 16.13 2.67 1.61
N ASN A 79 15.00 2.97 2.27
CA ASN A 79 14.81 2.61 3.67
C ASN A 79 14.59 1.08 3.80
N PRO A 80 15.46 0.34 4.52
CA PRO A 80 15.35 -1.11 4.68
C PRO A 80 14.00 -1.57 5.25
N GLN A 81 13.39 -0.80 6.16
CA GLN A 81 12.11 -1.14 6.76
C GLN A 81 10.96 -1.14 5.75
N LYS A 82 11.03 -0.27 4.72
CA LYS A 82 10.04 -0.23 3.64
C LYS A 82 10.28 -1.30 2.57
N LEU A 83 11.54 -1.70 2.37
CA LEU A 83 11.94 -2.70 1.37
C LEU A 83 11.90 -4.14 1.88
N ALA A 84 11.93 -4.34 3.20
CA ALA A 84 11.79 -5.65 3.82
C ALA A 84 10.36 -6.19 3.65
N GLY A 85 10.26 -7.48 3.35
CA GLY A 85 9.01 -8.24 3.40
C GLY A 85 8.78 -8.85 4.77
N GLN A 86 7.65 -9.54 4.95
CA GLN A 86 7.29 -10.17 6.23
C GLN A 86 8.29 -11.24 6.68
N CYS A 87 9.04 -11.83 5.75
CA CYS A 87 10.14 -12.75 6.04
C CYS A 87 11.43 -12.09 6.56
N GLY A 88 11.44 -10.76 6.80
CA GLY A 88 12.61 -10.00 7.26
C GLY A 88 13.69 -9.75 6.19
N LYS A 89 13.57 -10.35 5.01
CA LYS A 89 14.45 -10.11 3.84
C LYS A 89 13.82 -9.14 2.85
N LEU A 90 14.61 -8.63 1.91
CA LEU A 90 14.11 -7.79 0.81
C LEU A 90 12.94 -8.46 0.08
N LYS A 91 11.95 -7.66 -0.31
CA LYS A 91 10.75 -8.10 -1.04
C LYS A 91 11.13 -8.77 -2.37
N CYS A 92 10.63 -10.00 -2.58
CA CYS A 92 10.79 -10.71 -3.85
C CYS A 92 10.03 -10.05 -5.01
N CYS A 93 8.96 -9.30 -4.70
CA CYS A 93 8.20 -8.50 -5.67
C CYS A 93 9.08 -7.50 -6.43
N LEU A 94 10.15 -6.97 -5.80
CA LEU A 94 11.03 -6.00 -6.44
C LEU A 94 11.66 -6.56 -7.72
N ASN A 95 12.11 -7.81 -7.71
CA ASN A 95 12.65 -8.44 -8.92
C ASN A 95 11.53 -8.84 -9.90
N TYR A 96 10.39 -9.29 -9.38
CA TYR A 96 9.26 -9.68 -10.22
C TYR A 96 8.70 -8.51 -11.05
N GLU A 97 8.58 -7.33 -10.45
CA GLU A 97 8.03 -6.13 -11.08
C GLU A 97 9.07 -5.36 -11.91
N LEU A 98 10.36 -5.69 -11.78
CA LEU A 98 11.45 -4.92 -12.39
C LEU A 98 11.38 -4.93 -13.91
N ASP A 99 11.14 -6.06 -14.54
CA ASP A 99 11.13 -6.17 -16.00
C ASP A 99 9.97 -5.36 -16.59
N THR A 100 8.77 -5.50 -16.03
CA THR A 100 7.59 -4.70 -16.41
C THR A 100 7.85 -3.20 -16.21
N TYR A 101 8.53 -2.84 -15.12
CA TYR A 101 8.87 -1.44 -14.86
C TYR A 101 9.85 -0.89 -15.90
N LEU A 102 10.89 -1.65 -16.26
CA LEU A 102 11.87 -1.24 -17.27
C LEU A 102 11.24 -1.09 -18.65
N ASP A 103 10.31 -1.97 -19.00
CA ASP A 103 9.59 -1.88 -20.27
C ASP A 103 8.67 -0.66 -20.33
N ALA A 104 7.92 -0.38 -19.25
CA ALA A 104 7.10 0.83 -19.16
C ALA A 104 7.93 2.11 -19.24
N LEU A 105 9.15 2.11 -18.68
CA LEU A 105 10.06 3.25 -18.73
C LEU A 105 10.56 3.54 -20.16
N LYS A 106 10.76 2.52 -21.00
CA LYS A 106 11.18 2.71 -22.41
C LYS A 106 10.12 3.43 -23.24
N GLU A 107 8.84 3.27 -22.90
CA GLU A 107 7.75 3.92 -23.62
C GLU A 107 7.59 5.40 -23.22
N LEU A 108 8.11 5.81 -22.06
CA LEU A 108 7.95 7.16 -21.55
C LEU A 108 9.09 8.07 -22.01
N PRO A 109 8.80 9.34 -22.37
CA PRO A 109 9.82 10.36 -22.55
C PRO A 109 10.62 10.60 -21.27
N ASP A 110 11.88 11.00 -21.40
CA ASP A 110 12.76 11.30 -20.27
C ASP A 110 12.19 12.44 -19.41
N MET A 111 12.48 12.42 -18.10
CA MET A 111 12.10 13.49 -17.16
C MET A 111 12.62 14.87 -17.57
N ASP A 112 13.78 14.95 -18.22
CA ASP A 112 14.40 16.22 -18.64
C ASP A 112 13.80 16.78 -19.94
N THR A 113 12.76 16.14 -20.48
CA THR A 113 12.08 16.60 -21.70
C THR A 113 11.45 17.97 -21.47
N LYS A 114 11.86 18.95 -22.29
CA LYS A 114 11.23 20.28 -22.34
C LYS A 114 10.20 20.33 -23.46
N LEU A 115 9.03 20.86 -23.16
CA LEU A 115 8.00 21.10 -24.17
C LEU A 115 7.96 22.59 -24.49
N TYR A 116 8.10 22.91 -25.76
CA TYR A 116 7.96 24.27 -26.29
C TYR A 116 6.53 24.46 -26.78
N THR A 117 5.82 25.41 -26.20
CA THR A 117 4.46 25.76 -26.63
C THR A 117 4.37 27.24 -26.96
N GLU A 118 3.27 27.66 -27.56
CA GLU A 118 3.00 29.08 -27.81
C GLU A 118 2.94 29.92 -26.53
N LYS A 119 2.42 29.36 -25.43
CA LYS A 119 2.32 30.04 -24.12
C LYS A 119 3.67 30.15 -23.41
N GLY A 120 4.54 29.17 -23.58
CA GLY A 120 5.85 29.16 -22.98
C GLY A 120 6.51 27.79 -22.93
N ASP A 121 7.66 27.75 -22.27
CA ASP A 121 8.42 26.52 -22.08
C ASP A 121 7.88 25.78 -20.85
N ALA A 122 7.74 24.46 -20.95
CA ALA A 122 7.26 23.62 -19.88
C ALA A 122 8.23 22.50 -19.52
N PHE A 123 8.30 22.22 -18.22
CA PHE A 123 9.20 21.24 -17.63
C PHE A 123 8.41 20.13 -16.94
N CYS A 124 8.85 18.89 -17.09
CA CYS A 124 8.24 17.75 -16.42
C CYS A 124 8.66 17.75 -14.94
N GLN A 125 7.66 17.78 -14.04
CA GLN A 125 7.87 17.75 -12.60
C GLN A 125 7.72 16.34 -12.01
N LYS A 126 6.86 15.51 -12.63
CA LYS A 126 6.54 14.17 -12.13
C LYS A 126 6.10 13.27 -13.28
N ILE A 127 6.45 11.99 -13.19
CA ILE A 127 5.94 10.93 -14.07
C ILE A 127 5.28 9.85 -13.21
N ASP A 128 4.14 9.35 -13.66
CA ASP A 128 3.49 8.13 -13.18
C ASP A 128 3.62 7.07 -14.28
N ILE A 129 4.57 6.16 -14.07
CA ILE A 129 4.99 5.17 -15.06
C ILE A 129 3.87 4.15 -15.34
N PHE A 130 3.09 3.79 -14.32
CA PHE A 130 2.03 2.79 -14.46
C PHE A 130 0.79 3.33 -15.15
N LYS A 131 0.51 4.63 -15.00
CA LYS A 131 -0.62 5.29 -15.68
C LYS A 131 -0.23 5.94 -17.00
N GLY A 132 1.07 6.02 -17.32
CA GLY A 132 1.55 6.74 -18.49
C GLY A 132 1.22 8.24 -18.44
N LEU A 133 1.16 8.82 -17.24
CA LEU A 133 0.81 10.23 -17.01
C LEU A 133 2.04 11.03 -16.62
N MET A 134 2.15 12.25 -17.13
CA MET A 134 3.25 13.15 -16.88
C MET A 134 2.69 14.52 -16.47
N TRP A 135 3.27 15.12 -15.43
CA TRP A 135 2.89 16.45 -14.94
C TRP A 135 3.90 17.47 -15.42
N PHE A 136 3.42 18.46 -16.17
CA PHE A 136 4.20 19.56 -16.68
C PHE A 136 3.79 20.88 -16.02
N ALA A 137 4.76 21.76 -15.80
CA ALA A 137 4.52 23.12 -15.36
C ALA A 137 5.26 24.09 -16.27
N TYR A 138 4.65 25.22 -16.57
CA TYR A 138 5.29 26.28 -17.34
C TYR A 138 6.33 27.03 -16.50
N THR A 139 7.30 27.68 -17.16
CA THR A 139 8.34 28.48 -16.50
C THR A 139 7.82 29.66 -15.71
N ASP A 140 6.74 30.28 -16.19
CA ASP A 140 6.10 31.44 -15.58
C ASP A 140 5.21 31.07 -14.39
N ASN A 141 4.64 29.86 -14.40
CA ASN A 141 3.77 29.36 -13.35
C ASN A 141 4.09 27.91 -12.94
N MET A 142 5.12 27.76 -12.10
CA MET A 142 5.53 26.46 -11.55
C MET A 142 4.52 25.83 -10.58
N ALA A 143 3.57 26.62 -10.05
CA ALA A 143 2.57 26.15 -9.09
C ALA A 143 1.40 25.43 -9.79
N HIS A 144 1.17 25.69 -11.08
CA HIS A 144 0.10 25.08 -11.84
C HIS A 144 0.61 23.90 -12.65
N TRP A 145 0.10 22.70 -12.35
CA TRP A 145 0.52 21.46 -13.03
C TRP A 145 -0.54 21.01 -14.03
N HIS A 146 -0.11 20.77 -15.27
CA HIS A 146 -0.91 20.22 -16.34
C HIS A 146 -0.57 18.73 -16.50
N VAL A 147 -1.60 17.89 -16.60
CA VAL A 147 -1.43 16.44 -16.73
C VAL A 147 -1.61 16.01 -18.17
N LEU A 148 -0.58 15.37 -18.72
CA LEU A 148 -0.56 14.89 -20.09
C LEU A 148 -0.32 13.39 -20.12
N LYS A 149 -0.89 12.71 -21.11
CA LYS A 149 -0.54 11.31 -21.42
C LYS A 149 0.77 11.25 -22.18
N ALA A 150 1.51 10.15 -22.02
CA ALA A 150 2.77 9.90 -22.72
C ALA A 150 2.66 10.06 -24.25
N GLU A 151 1.53 9.66 -24.84
CA GLU A 151 1.25 9.81 -26.28
C GLU A 151 1.20 11.28 -26.71
N GLN A 152 0.46 12.11 -25.97
CA GLN A 152 0.32 13.55 -26.24
C GLN A 152 1.67 14.26 -26.09
N VAL A 153 2.47 13.86 -25.10
CA VAL A 153 3.82 14.40 -24.92
C VAL A 153 4.70 14.08 -26.12
N LYS A 154 4.64 12.84 -26.65
CA LYS A 154 5.37 12.46 -27.88
C LYS A 154 4.92 13.23 -29.11
N GLU A 155 3.62 13.52 -29.23
CA GLU A 155 3.08 14.36 -30.31
C GLU A 155 3.65 15.78 -30.25
N ILE A 156 3.62 16.41 -29.07
CA ILE A 156 4.20 17.74 -28.84
C ILE A 156 5.71 17.72 -29.14
N MET A 157 6.44 16.67 -28.72
CA MET A 157 7.85 16.52 -29.05
C MET A 157 8.10 16.39 -30.56
N ALA A 158 7.23 15.68 -31.28
CA ALA A 158 7.35 15.53 -32.73
C ALA A 158 7.13 16.87 -33.46
N VAL A 159 6.21 17.70 -32.98
CA VAL A 159 6.00 19.07 -33.46
C VAL A 159 7.22 19.95 -33.15
N ASN A 160 7.72 19.91 -31.91
CA ASN A 160 8.91 20.67 -31.50
C ASN A 160 10.17 20.28 -32.29
N LYS A 161 10.29 19.01 -32.70
CA LYS A 161 11.39 18.54 -33.55
C LYS A 161 11.35 19.17 -34.95
N LYS A 162 10.16 19.54 -35.45
CA LYS A 162 9.98 20.30 -36.70
C LYS A 162 10.23 21.80 -36.53
N LYS A 163 10.63 22.26 -35.34
CA LYS A 163 10.79 23.67 -34.94
C LYS A 163 9.49 24.47 -34.92
N GLU A 164 8.36 23.79 -34.89
CA GLU A 164 7.05 24.39 -34.69
C GLU A 164 6.74 24.36 -33.19
N ARG A 165 6.02 25.38 -32.68
CA ARG A 165 5.55 25.40 -31.29
C ARG A 165 4.20 24.72 -31.25
N ALA A 166 4.00 23.80 -30.31
CA ALA A 166 2.69 23.22 -30.09
C ALA A 166 1.72 24.27 -29.52
N SER A 167 0.42 24.01 -29.64
CA SER A 167 -0.62 24.79 -28.96
C SER A 167 -0.50 24.64 -27.44
N SER A 168 -1.48 25.13 -26.69
CA SER A 168 -1.35 25.20 -25.24
C SER A 168 -1.48 23.83 -24.57
N LEU A 169 -0.75 23.60 -23.47
CA LEU A 169 -0.82 22.32 -22.72
C LEU A 169 -2.23 22.05 -22.19
N GLU A 170 -3.05 23.09 -21.99
CA GLU A 170 -4.44 22.97 -21.57
C GLU A 170 -5.32 22.25 -22.60
N ASP A 171 -5.01 22.40 -23.89
CA ASP A 171 -5.75 21.75 -24.98
C ASP A 171 -5.56 20.23 -24.97
N PHE A 172 -4.43 19.78 -24.44
CA PHE A 172 -4.06 18.38 -24.31
C PHE A 172 -4.23 17.85 -22.89
N ALA A 173 -4.49 18.72 -21.92
CA ALA A 173 -4.60 18.32 -20.52
C ALA A 173 -5.78 17.36 -20.39
N VAL A 174 -5.50 16.16 -19.88
CA VAL A 174 -6.58 15.27 -19.47
C VAL A 174 -7.22 15.94 -18.26
N GLU A 175 -8.47 16.39 -18.38
CA GLU A 175 -9.27 16.76 -17.22
C GLU A 175 -9.31 15.54 -16.31
N ILE A 176 -8.51 15.55 -15.25
CA ILE A 176 -8.70 14.62 -14.14
C ILE A 176 -9.98 15.10 -13.48
N ILE A 177 -11.12 14.65 -13.98
CA ILE A 177 -12.34 14.58 -13.20
C ILE A 177 -11.95 13.69 -12.03
N ALA A 178 -11.56 14.30 -10.91
CA ALA A 178 -11.52 13.59 -9.67
C ALA A 178 -12.96 13.10 -9.47
N PRO A 179 -13.25 11.79 -9.51
CA PRO A 179 -14.51 11.37 -8.93
C PRO A 179 -14.44 11.88 -7.51
N GLU A 180 -15.37 12.76 -7.13
CA GLU A 180 -15.61 13.07 -5.74
C GLU A 180 -15.92 11.73 -5.09
N VAL A 181 -14.91 11.10 -4.51
CA VAL A 181 -15.11 9.93 -3.68
C VAL A 181 -15.87 10.47 -2.49
N GLU A 182 -17.20 10.40 -2.54
CA GLU A 182 -18.04 10.56 -1.39
C GLU A 182 -17.40 9.70 -0.29
N LYS A 183 -16.85 10.38 0.73
CA LYS A 183 -16.24 9.73 1.89
C LYS A 183 -17.34 9.15 2.76
N THR A 184 -18.10 8.21 2.21
CA THR A 184 -19.05 7.40 2.95
C THR A 184 -18.25 6.29 3.63
N PHE A 185 -17.45 6.67 4.64
CA PHE A 185 -16.79 5.73 5.53
C PHE A 185 -17.88 5.00 6.34
N GLN A 186 -18.43 3.91 5.80
CA GLN A 186 -19.18 2.94 6.59
C GLN A 186 -18.18 2.02 7.27
N ASN A 187 -17.70 2.44 8.44
CA ASN A 187 -17.02 1.54 9.36
C ASN A 187 -18.09 0.71 10.12
N ALA A 188 -17.80 -0.58 10.34
CA ALA A 188 -18.67 -1.56 11.01
C ALA A 188 -18.91 -1.30 12.53
N MET A 189 -18.56 -0.12 13.03
CA MET A 189 -18.91 0.34 14.37
C MET A 189 -19.61 1.69 14.23
N GLY A 190 -20.90 1.66 14.53
CA GLY A 190 -21.86 2.73 14.29
C GLY A 190 -21.39 4.09 14.77
N GLN A 191 -21.87 5.10 14.05
CA GLN A 191 -21.69 6.53 14.28
C GLN A 191 -21.62 6.87 15.77
N ASP A 192 -20.43 7.30 16.20
CA ASP A 192 -20.33 8.18 17.35
C ASP A 192 -19.49 9.37 16.92
N SER A 193 -20.10 10.55 16.89
CA SER A 193 -19.41 11.77 16.47
C SER A 193 -18.29 12.07 17.46
N LEU A 194 -17.10 12.40 16.96
CA LEU A 194 -15.91 12.78 17.76
C LEU A 194 -16.18 13.89 18.80
N THR A 195 -17.28 14.62 18.67
CA THR A 195 -17.74 15.68 19.58
C THR A 195 -18.56 15.20 20.79
N ARG A 196 -18.73 13.88 21.00
CA ARG A 196 -19.45 13.33 22.18
C ARG A 196 -18.85 13.78 23.51
N PHE A 197 -17.54 14.04 23.56
CA PHE A 197 -16.83 14.43 24.77
C PHE A 197 -16.88 15.93 25.08
N ASP A 198 -17.27 16.79 24.12
CA ASP A 198 -17.34 18.24 24.29
C ASP A 198 -18.70 18.75 24.79
N GLN A 199 -19.72 17.87 24.90
CA GLN A 199 -21.02 18.31 25.39
C GLN A 199 -21.02 18.52 26.92
N PRO A 200 -21.39 19.72 27.42
CA PRO A 200 -21.44 19.97 28.85
C PRO A 200 -22.54 19.14 29.52
N LYS A 201 -22.19 18.44 30.60
CA LYS A 201 -23.09 17.56 31.36
C LYS A 201 -24.34 18.31 31.83
N ARG A 202 -25.52 17.90 31.34
CA ARG A 202 -26.82 18.41 31.81
C ARG A 202 -27.01 18.15 33.32
N LYS A 203 -27.21 19.20 34.11
CA LYS A 203 -27.54 19.11 35.55
C LYS A 203 -28.88 18.38 35.74
N LYS A 204 -28.89 17.29 36.51
CA LYS A 204 -30.11 16.57 36.90
C LYS A 204 -30.95 17.45 37.84
N LYS A 205 -32.22 17.73 37.48
CA LYS A 205 -33.19 18.36 38.38
C LYS A 205 -33.57 17.39 39.51
N PRO A 206 -33.74 17.86 40.76
CA PRO A 206 -34.10 17.00 41.88
C PRO A 206 -35.54 16.49 41.75
N ASN A 207 -35.71 15.19 41.98
CA ASN A 207 -36.97 14.47 41.87
C ASN A 207 -37.89 14.82 43.05
N LYS A 208 -39.01 15.52 42.80
CA LYS A 208 -39.98 15.92 43.82
C LYS A 208 -40.82 14.70 44.19
N LYS A 209 -40.52 14.05 45.32
CA LYS A 209 -41.33 12.96 45.91
C LYS A 209 -42.77 13.46 46.13
N ARG A 210 -43.74 12.87 45.44
CA ARG A 210 -45.18 13.02 45.73
C ARG A 210 -45.52 12.17 46.96
N LYS A 211 -46.09 12.79 48.00
CA LYS A 211 -46.67 12.11 49.17
C LYS A 211 -47.90 11.29 48.74
N PRO A 212 -48.17 10.13 49.35
CA PRO A 212 -49.39 9.38 49.11
C PRO A 212 -50.54 9.98 49.93
N THR A 213 -51.62 10.39 49.25
CA THR A 213 -52.91 10.69 49.89
C THR A 213 -53.77 9.44 49.84
N ASN A 214 -54.04 8.95 51.04
CA ASN A 214 -54.98 7.91 51.41
C ASN A 214 -56.39 8.35 51.03
N ASP A 215 -57.11 7.58 50.22
CA ASP A 215 -58.56 7.65 50.27
C ASP A 215 -59.20 6.28 50.04
N ARG A 216 -60.10 5.96 50.96
CA ARG A 216 -60.87 4.74 51.09
C ARG A 216 -62.16 4.93 50.30
N ASN A 217 -62.54 3.96 49.48
CA ASN A 217 -63.83 3.27 49.61
C ASN A 217 -64.11 2.35 48.41
N ALA A 218 -64.41 1.09 48.74
CA ALA A 218 -65.15 0.15 47.91
C ALA A 218 -66.67 0.41 48.04
N PRO A 219 -67.55 -0.45 47.50
CA PRO A 219 -67.89 -0.61 46.10
C PRO A 219 -69.37 -0.22 45.82
N LYS A 220 -69.75 -0.25 44.54
CA LYS A 220 -71.14 -0.07 44.07
C LYS A 220 -72.08 -1.15 44.62
N LYS A 221 -73.28 -0.73 45.04
CA LYS A 221 -74.53 -1.31 44.52
C LYS A 221 -74.99 -0.44 43.35
#